data_AF-A0A257AUH5-F1
#
_entry.id   AF-A0A257AUH5-F1
#
_cell.length_a   1.000
_cell.length_b   1.000
_cell.length_c   1.000
_cell.angle_alpha   90.00
_cell.angle_beta   90.00
_cell.angle_gamma   90.00
#
_symmetry.space_group_name_H-M   'P 1'
#
loop_
_entity.id
_entity.type
_entity.pdbx_description
1 polymer ?
#
loop_
_entity_poly.entity_id
_entity_poly.type
_entity_poly.pdbx_seq_one_letter_code
_entity_poly.pdbx_strand_id
1 'polypeptide(L)'
;YYEHGFKTVLPAKAWAKISCRLVANQDPERTGKLVEDFILSVAPPTVRCEVRVKRGAPPAFVDINTPAMKAAIRAYEKGWGRKPIFMREGGSIPVVADFQKELHLPVILMGFGLNDDGAHSPDEHF
;
A
#
# COMPACT_ATOMS: atom_id res chain seq x y z
N TYR A 1 -20.33 19.51 14.23
CA TYR A 1 -21.56 18.85 13.75
C TYR A 1 -21.27 17.40 13.38
N TYR A 2 -20.98 16.54 14.37
CA TYR A 2 -20.66 15.11 14.18
C TYR A 2 -21.32 14.22 15.25
N GLU A 3 -22.49 14.62 15.76
CA GLU A 3 -23.19 13.84 16.77
C GLU A 3 -23.99 12.69 16.15
N HIS A 4 -24.19 11.62 16.93
CA HIS A 4 -25.00 10.48 16.53
C HIS A 4 -26.49 10.86 16.40
N GLY A 5 -27.16 10.35 15.37
CA GLY A 5 -28.58 10.58 15.12
C GLY A 5 -28.97 10.48 13.65
N PHE A 6 -30.24 10.73 13.36
CA PHE A 6 -30.78 10.76 11.99
C PHE A 6 -30.86 12.18 11.44
N LYS A 7 -30.62 12.34 10.13
CA LYS A 7 -30.68 13.65 9.47
C LYS A 7 -31.25 13.52 8.06
N THR A 8 -32.37 14.21 7.80
CA THR A 8 -33.00 14.33 6.48
C THR A 8 -32.33 15.46 5.67
N VAL A 9 -31.06 15.28 5.32
CA VAL A 9 -30.30 16.29 4.57
C VAL A 9 -29.85 15.76 3.22
N LEU A 10 -29.93 16.60 2.19
CA LEU A 10 -29.29 16.40 0.90
C LEU A 10 -27.97 17.20 0.89
N PRO A 11 -26.79 16.55 0.96
CA PRO A 11 -25.52 17.26 0.96
C PRO A 11 -25.31 18.00 -0.36
N ALA A 12 -24.91 19.28 -0.29
CA ALA A 12 -24.59 20.07 -1.48
C ALA A 12 -23.28 19.63 -2.16
N LYS A 13 -22.39 18.96 -1.41
CA LYS A 13 -21.09 18.43 -1.87
C LYS A 13 -20.75 17.15 -1.12
N ALA A 14 -20.08 16.22 -1.79
CA ALA A 14 -19.52 15.01 -1.21
C ALA A 14 -18.14 14.72 -1.81
N TRP A 15 -17.32 13.93 -1.12
CA TRP A 15 -16.03 13.47 -1.61
C TRP A 15 -15.76 12.06 -1.12
N ALA A 16 -14.96 11.31 -1.90
CA ALA A 16 -14.42 10.02 -1.53
C ALA A 16 -12.90 10.05 -1.64
N LYS A 17 -12.23 9.24 -0.82
CA LYS A 17 -10.79 8.97 -0.95
C LYS A 17 -10.65 7.49 -1.31
N ILE A 18 -10.08 7.21 -2.47
CA ILE A 18 -9.90 5.86 -3.00
C ILE A 18 -8.40 5.59 -3.12
N SER A 19 -7.97 4.41 -2.70
CA SER A 19 -6.62 3.90 -2.93
C SER A 19 -6.68 2.59 -3.69
N CYS A 20 -5.70 2.35 -4.56
CA CYS A 20 -5.54 1.12 -5.30
C CYS A 20 -4.19 0.50 -4.94
N ARG A 21 -4.19 -0.75 -4.46
CA ARG A 21 -2.96 -1.52 -4.29
C ARG A 21 -2.53 -2.03 -5.66
N LEU A 22 -1.30 -1.69 -6.05
CA LEU A 22 -0.72 -2.11 -7.31
C LEU A 22 0.05 -3.41 -7.12
N VAL A 23 -0.09 -4.30 -8.09
CA VAL A 23 0.67 -5.55 -8.18
C VAL A 23 1.73 -5.45 -9.27
N ALA A 24 2.51 -6.53 -9.45
CA ALA A 24 3.58 -6.57 -10.44
C ALA A 24 3.10 -6.13 -11.83
N ASN A 25 3.95 -5.36 -12.51
CA ASN A 25 3.74 -4.84 -13.87
C ASN A 25 2.62 -3.80 -14.02
N GLN A 26 2.09 -3.24 -12.92
CA GLN A 26 1.19 -2.10 -12.98
C GLN A 26 1.95 -0.78 -12.79
N ASP A 27 1.75 0.14 -13.74
CA ASP A 27 2.28 1.49 -13.67
C ASP A 27 1.33 2.40 -12.85
N PRO A 28 1.84 3.13 -11.82
CA PRO A 28 0.97 3.96 -10.98
C PRO A 28 0.30 5.13 -11.71
N GLU A 29 0.99 5.75 -12.67
CA GLU A 29 0.45 6.90 -13.40
C GLU A 29 -0.66 6.47 -14.35
N ARG A 30 -0.42 5.41 -15.13
CA ARG A 30 -1.41 4.78 -16.00
C ARG A 30 -2.62 4.28 -15.21
N THR A 31 -2.39 3.62 -14.08
CA THR A 31 -3.50 3.10 -13.27
C THR A 31 -4.35 4.24 -12.69
N GLY A 32 -3.71 5.29 -12.18
CA GLY A 32 -4.41 6.49 -11.71
C GLY A 32 -5.25 7.13 -12.81
N LYS A 33 -4.71 7.20 -14.04
CA LYS A 33 -5.42 7.76 -15.19
C LYS A 33 -6.64 6.93 -15.58
N LEU A 34 -6.51 5.60 -15.63
CA LEU A 34 -7.63 4.70 -15.95
C LEU A 34 -8.77 4.82 -14.93
N VAL A 35 -8.44 4.95 -13.63
CA VAL A 35 -9.43 5.14 -12.57
C VAL A 35 -10.12 6.50 -12.70
N GLU A 36 -9.36 7.56 -12.96
CA GLU A 36 -9.91 8.90 -13.22
C GLU A 36 -10.88 8.88 -14.40
N ASP A 37 -10.45 8.35 -15.54
CA ASP A 37 -11.25 8.31 -16.77
C ASP A 37 -12.55 7.52 -16.57
N PHE A 38 -12.47 6.39 -15.86
CA PHE A 38 -13.66 5.62 -15.53
C PHE A 38 -14.63 6.40 -14.65
N ILE A 39 -14.17 7.04 -13.56
CA ILE A 39 -15.02 7.82 -12.66
C ILE A 39 -15.71 8.96 -13.42
N LEU A 40 -14.97 9.68 -14.27
CA LEU A 40 -15.53 10.77 -15.07
C LEU A 40 -16.54 10.24 -16.10
N SER A 41 -16.31 9.06 -16.69
CA SER A 41 -17.22 8.46 -17.68
C SER A 41 -18.58 8.05 -17.11
N VAL A 42 -18.65 7.68 -15.82
CA VAL A 42 -19.89 7.24 -15.14
C VAL A 42 -20.56 8.35 -14.35
N ALA A 43 -19.94 9.53 -14.24
CA ALA A 43 -20.52 10.67 -13.56
C ALA A 43 -21.78 11.17 -14.29
N PRO A 44 -22.94 11.29 -13.60
CA PRO A 44 -24.14 11.85 -14.22
C PRO A 44 -23.91 13.29 -14.69
N PRO A 45 -24.53 13.72 -15.79
CA PRO A 45 -24.41 15.09 -16.29
C PRO A 45 -25.00 16.14 -15.33
N THR A 46 -25.79 15.71 -14.34
CA THR A 46 -26.42 16.56 -13.33
C THR A 46 -25.49 16.93 -12.17
N VAL A 47 -24.26 16.39 -12.12
CA VAL A 47 -23.27 16.70 -11.08
C VAL A 47 -21.97 17.20 -11.67
N ARG A 48 -21.27 18.07 -10.92
CA ARG A 48 -19.88 18.40 -11.21
C ARG A 48 -18.98 17.39 -10.50
N CYS A 49 -18.25 16.59 -11.29
CA CYS A 49 -17.26 15.65 -10.78
C CYS A 49 -15.83 16.20 -10.99
N GLU A 50 -14.98 16.10 -9.98
CA GLU A 50 -13.55 16.42 -10.06
C GLU A 50 -12.77 15.26 -9.43
N VAL A 51 -11.78 14.74 -10.16
CA VAL A 51 -10.89 13.69 -9.67
C VAL A 51 -9.49 14.29 -9.51
N ARG A 52 -8.83 13.94 -8.40
CA ARG A 52 -7.45 14.36 -8.12
C ARG A 52 -6.60 13.14 -7.88
N VAL A 53 -5.80 12.76 -8.88
CA VAL A 53 -4.84 11.67 -8.78
C VAL A 53 -3.58 12.18 -8.10
N LYS A 54 -3.19 11.55 -6.98
CA LYS A 54 -1.88 11.79 -6.35
C LYS A 54 -0.85 10.84 -6.96
N ARG A 55 0.44 11.22 -6.90
CA ARG A 55 1.55 10.35 -7.30
C ARG A 55 1.46 9.01 -6.55
N GLY A 56 1.35 7.91 -7.30
CA GLY A 56 1.39 6.57 -6.76
C GLY A 56 2.82 6.06 -6.59
N ALA A 57 2.97 4.91 -5.96
CA ALA A 57 4.25 4.23 -5.78
C ALA A 57 4.27 2.93 -6.58
N PRO A 58 5.41 2.57 -7.23
CA PRO A 58 5.53 1.30 -7.91
C PRO A 58 5.52 0.13 -6.91
N PRO A 59 5.10 -1.08 -7.34
CA PRO A 59 5.25 -2.27 -6.53
C PRO A 59 6.75 -2.59 -6.30
N ALA A 60 7.09 -3.08 -5.12
CA ALA A 60 8.43 -3.54 -4.80
C ALA A 60 8.53 -5.07 -4.91
N PHE A 61 9.66 -5.56 -5.42
CA PHE A 61 9.97 -6.99 -5.49
C PHE A 61 11.41 -7.25 -5.01
N VAL A 62 11.57 -8.14 -4.05
CA VAL A 62 12.87 -8.47 -3.45
C VAL A 62 13.29 -9.86 -3.92
N ASP A 63 14.51 -9.98 -4.47
CA ASP A 63 15.08 -11.27 -4.84
C ASP A 63 15.52 -12.05 -3.59
N ILE A 64 14.92 -13.24 -3.42
CA ILE A 64 15.16 -14.11 -2.28
C ILE A 64 16.45 -14.95 -2.41
N ASN A 65 17.08 -14.97 -3.59
CA ASN A 65 18.26 -15.81 -3.86
C ASN A 65 19.60 -15.12 -3.55
N THR A 66 19.55 -13.86 -3.10
CA THR A 66 20.75 -13.06 -2.84
C THR A 66 21.56 -13.58 -1.64
N PRO A 67 22.90 -13.35 -1.61
CA PRO A 67 23.72 -13.68 -0.44
C PRO A 67 23.25 -12.99 0.84
N ALA A 68 22.77 -11.74 0.72
CA ALA A 68 22.23 -10.97 1.82
C ALA A 68 20.95 -11.61 2.38
N MET A 69 20.04 -12.08 1.52
CA MET A 69 18.84 -12.80 1.97
C MET A 69 19.20 -14.10 2.71
N LYS A 70 20.18 -14.86 2.19
CA LYS A 70 20.67 -16.07 2.88
C LYS A 70 21.23 -15.74 4.27
N ALA A 71 21.85 -14.58 4.46
CA ALA A 71 22.31 -14.13 5.77
C ALA A 71 21.14 -13.80 6.70
N ALA A 72 20.11 -13.11 6.20
CA ALA A 72 18.89 -12.81 6.97
C ALA A 72 18.17 -14.09 7.43
N ILE A 73 18.06 -15.11 6.57
CA ILE A 73 17.47 -16.42 6.93
C ILE A 73 18.21 -17.05 8.11
N ARG A 74 19.55 -17.08 8.07
CA ARG A 74 20.38 -17.64 9.16
C ARG A 74 20.20 -16.85 10.45
N ALA A 75 20.06 -15.52 10.36
CA ALA A 75 19.83 -14.66 11.53
C ALA A 75 18.47 -14.96 12.18
N TYR A 76 17.39 -15.08 11.38
CA TYR A 76 16.08 -15.49 11.87
C TYR A 76 16.10 -16.88 12.50
N GLU A 77 16.70 -17.87 11.83
CA GLU A 77 16.76 -19.23 12.35
C GLU A 77 17.51 -19.31 13.68
N LYS A 78 18.60 -18.54 13.83
CA LYS A 78 19.32 -18.43 15.09
C LYS A 78 18.51 -17.74 16.19
N GLY A 79 17.77 -16.68 15.85
CA GLY A 79 17.01 -15.89 16.82
C GLY A 79 15.71 -16.55 17.30
N TRP A 80 15.00 -17.24 16.41
CA TRP A 80 13.66 -17.79 16.66
C TRP A 80 13.63 -19.33 16.67
N GLY A 81 14.75 -20.01 16.42
CA GLY A 81 14.85 -21.47 16.42
C GLY A 81 14.09 -22.16 15.28
N ARG A 82 13.62 -21.39 14.29
CA ARG A 82 12.91 -21.89 13.11
C ARG A 82 13.28 -21.11 11.86
N LYS A 83 13.32 -21.80 10.74
CA LYS A 83 13.52 -21.17 9.43
C LYS A 83 12.32 -20.25 9.10
N PRO A 84 12.56 -18.99 8.69
CA PRO A 84 11.48 -18.09 8.29
C PRO A 84 10.82 -18.55 6.99
N ILE A 85 9.57 -18.13 6.80
CA ILE A 85 8.85 -18.27 5.53
C ILE A 85 8.97 -16.97 4.73
N PHE A 86 8.91 -17.10 3.41
CA PHE A 86 8.79 -15.93 2.54
C PHE A 86 7.32 -15.61 2.31
N MET A 87 6.98 -14.33 2.42
CA MET A 87 5.63 -13.84 2.17
C MET A 87 5.68 -12.57 1.33
N ARG A 88 4.54 -12.25 0.73
CA ARG A 88 4.29 -10.96 0.11
C ARG A 88 3.31 -10.20 0.99
N GLU A 89 3.44 -8.88 1.00
CA GLU A 89 2.61 -8.01 1.82
C GLU A 89 1.65 -7.16 0.99
N GLY A 90 0.47 -6.92 1.54
CA GLY A 90 -0.51 -5.98 0.97
C GLY A 90 -0.19 -4.51 1.26
N GLY A 91 0.75 -4.26 2.17
CA GLY A 91 1.26 -2.93 2.51
C GLY A 91 2.04 -2.27 1.37
N SER A 92 2.49 -1.03 1.60
CA SER A 92 3.41 -0.36 0.67
C SER A 92 4.43 0.44 1.45
N ILE A 93 5.70 0.25 1.09
CA ILE A 93 6.85 0.99 1.60
C ILE A 93 7.57 1.54 0.36
N PRO A 94 7.15 2.71 -0.18
CA PRO A 94 7.62 3.21 -1.49
C PRO A 94 9.14 3.31 -1.60
N VAL A 95 9.81 3.67 -0.50
CA VAL A 95 11.27 3.82 -0.46
C VAL A 95 12.04 2.53 -0.78
N VAL A 96 11.42 1.34 -0.65
CA VAL A 96 12.03 0.07 -1.05
C VAL A 96 12.34 0.09 -2.55
N ALA A 97 11.35 0.47 -3.37
CA ALA A 97 11.53 0.56 -4.82
C ALA A 97 12.53 1.67 -5.18
N ASP A 98 12.49 2.80 -4.47
CA ASP A 98 13.43 3.90 -4.69
C ASP A 98 14.88 3.45 -4.38
N PHE A 99 15.14 2.77 -3.26
CA PHE A 99 16.48 2.26 -2.95
C PHE A 99 16.98 1.23 -3.97
N GLN A 100 16.12 0.32 -4.42
CA GLN A 100 16.50 -0.66 -5.46
C GLN A 100 16.86 0.05 -6.77
N LYS A 101 16.12 1.10 -7.13
CA LYS A 101 16.33 1.87 -8.36
C LYS A 101 17.57 2.75 -8.30
N GLU A 102 17.76 3.47 -7.20
CA GLU A 102 18.80 4.52 -7.09
C GLU A 102 20.14 3.97 -6.59
N LEU A 103 20.13 2.98 -5.69
CA LEU A 103 21.36 2.43 -5.10
C LEU A 103 21.81 1.14 -5.79
N HIS A 104 20.94 0.49 -6.56
CA HIS A 104 21.20 -0.81 -7.18
C HIS A 104 21.63 -1.90 -6.19
N LEU A 105 21.14 -1.80 -4.94
CA LEU A 105 21.43 -2.73 -3.86
C LEU A 105 20.21 -3.59 -3.51
N PRO A 106 20.41 -4.84 -3.06
CA PRO A 106 19.33 -5.63 -2.48
C PRO A 106 18.76 -4.96 -1.23
N VAL A 107 17.44 -4.79 -1.19
CA VAL A 107 16.70 -4.38 0.02
C VAL A 107 16.09 -5.62 0.65
N ILE A 108 16.27 -5.80 1.96
CA ILE A 108 15.67 -6.91 2.71
C ILE A 108 14.65 -6.31 3.68
N LEU A 109 13.43 -6.81 3.61
CA LEU A 109 12.39 -6.50 4.60
C LEU A 109 12.38 -7.59 5.66
N MET A 110 12.68 -7.20 6.90
CA MET A 110 12.68 -8.08 8.06
C MET A 110 11.47 -7.72 8.93
N GLY A 111 10.44 -8.57 8.90
CA GLY A 111 9.25 -8.42 9.74
C GLY A 111 9.50 -8.91 11.18
N PHE A 112 9.10 -8.10 12.15
CA PHE A 112 9.13 -8.47 13.58
C PHE A 112 7.77 -8.40 14.25
N GLY A 113 6.85 -7.61 13.69
CA GLY A 113 5.49 -7.48 14.20
C GLY A 113 4.63 -8.71 13.91
N LEU A 114 3.54 -8.83 14.66
CA LEU A 114 2.54 -9.86 14.51
C LEU A 114 1.35 -9.35 13.70
N ASN A 115 0.50 -10.29 13.26
CA ASN A 115 -0.68 -9.94 12.46
C ASN A 115 -1.78 -9.22 13.28
N ASP A 116 -1.69 -9.29 14.61
CA ASP A 116 -2.60 -8.67 15.56
C ASP A 116 -2.10 -7.33 16.14
N ASP A 117 -0.87 -6.91 15.82
CA ASP A 117 -0.28 -5.62 16.26
C ASP A 117 -1.15 -4.40 15.90
N GLY A 118 -2.02 -4.53 14.89
CA GLY A 118 -3.04 -3.51 14.61
C GLY A 118 -2.48 -2.22 14.02
N ALA A 119 -1.43 -2.31 13.19
CA ALA A 119 -0.83 -1.13 12.56
C ALA A 119 -1.87 -0.21 11.91
N HIS A 120 -1.84 1.08 12.26
CA HIS A 120 -2.80 2.13 11.85
C HIS A 120 -4.22 2.00 12.42
N SER A 121 -4.42 1.17 13.44
CA SER A 121 -5.70 0.98 14.14
C SER A 121 -5.62 1.56 15.56
N PRO A 122 -6.76 1.86 16.23
CA PRO A 122 -6.75 2.01 17.68
C PRO A 122 -6.14 0.80 18.38
N ASP A 123 -5.53 1.02 19.55
CA ASP A 123 -4.90 0.01 20.39
C ASP A 123 -3.75 -0.77 19.70
N GLU A 124 -3.01 -0.10 18.79
CA GLU A 124 -1.78 -0.61 18.18
C GLU A 124 -0.72 -1.00 19.25
N HIS A 125 -0.06 -2.15 19.06
CA HIS A 125 0.94 -2.69 20.00
C HIS A 125 2.07 -3.44 19.28
N PHE A 126 3.06 -3.90 20.07
CA PHE A 126 4.26 -4.64 19.64
C PHE A 126 4.65 -5.70 20.67
#